data_AF-A0A4U6N233-F1
#
_entry.id   AF-A0A4U6N233-F1
#
_cell.length_a   1.000
_cell.length_b   1.000
_cell.length_c   1.000
_cell.angle_alpha   90.00
_cell.angle_beta   90.00
_cell.angle_gamma   90.00
#
_symmetry.space_group_name_H-M   'P 1'
#
loop_
_entity.id
_entity.type
_entity.pdbx_description
1 polymer ?
#
loop_
_entity_poly.entity_id
_entity_poly.type
_entity_poly.pdbx_seq_one_letter_code
_entity_poly.pdbx_strand_id
1 'polypeptide(L)'
;PTTSNPSFGARLVQEGKQLHYLADRSAINGTFTQAQLQTLNIVFPAFVKQMQAALRSGELDPRKARRFTSTLNGMTLEADTNG
;
A
#
# COMPACT_ATOMS: atom_id res chain seq x y z
N PRO A 1 -0.03 -14.93 -7.96
CA PRO A 1 -1.13 -15.71 -7.35
C PRO A 1 -0.77 -16.13 -5.92
N THR A 2 -1.06 -15.26 -4.95
CA THR A 2 -1.21 -15.58 -3.53
C THR A 2 -2.17 -14.54 -2.97
N THR A 3 -3.45 -14.67 -3.31
CA THR A 3 -4.49 -13.80 -2.75
C THR A 3 -4.75 -14.26 -1.32
N SER A 4 -3.98 -13.74 -0.37
CA SER A 4 -4.24 -13.89 1.07
C SER A 4 -5.57 -13.20 1.36
N ASN A 5 -6.65 -13.97 1.39
CA ASN A 5 -7.96 -13.44 1.74
C ASN A 5 -8.06 -13.41 3.29
N PRO A 6 -8.36 -12.26 3.91
CA PRO A 6 -8.79 -10.98 3.32
C PRO A 6 -7.63 -10.06 2.88
N SER A 7 -7.80 -9.34 1.76
CA SER A 7 -6.81 -8.38 1.24
C SER A 7 -7.41 -7.00 0.91
N PHE A 8 -6.61 -5.95 1.08
CA PHE A 8 -6.97 -4.58 0.74
C PHE A 8 -6.05 -4.06 -0.36
N GLY A 9 -6.64 -3.65 -1.49
CA GLY A 9 -5.92 -3.04 -2.60
C GLY A 9 -6.33 -1.59 -2.77
N ALA A 10 -5.37 -0.70 -3.02
CA ALA A 10 -5.64 0.70 -3.33
C ALA A 10 -4.69 1.19 -4.41
N ARG A 11 -5.19 1.98 -5.35
CA ARG A 11 -4.34 2.74 -6.29
C ARG A 11 -4.10 4.14 -5.73
N LEU A 12 -2.86 4.43 -5.41
CA LEU A 12 -2.42 5.74 -4.96
C LEU A 12 -2.05 6.61 -6.17
N VAL A 13 -2.37 7.90 -6.11
CA VAL A 13 -1.92 8.88 -7.11
C VAL A 13 -0.61 9.47 -6.64
N GLN A 14 0.40 9.41 -7.49
CA GLN A 14 1.70 10.00 -7.20
C GLN A 14 1.77 11.43 -7.72
N GLU A 15 2.05 12.38 -6.84
CA GLU A 15 2.38 13.77 -7.18
C GLU A 15 3.81 14.06 -6.75
N GLY A 16 4.74 13.98 -7.70
CA GLY A 16 6.18 14.07 -7.40
C GLY A 16 6.63 12.94 -6.47
N LYS A 17 6.89 13.24 -5.20
CA LYS A 17 7.29 12.28 -4.16
C LYS A 17 6.20 12.05 -3.11
N GLN A 18 5.00 12.58 -3.36
CA GLN A 18 3.84 12.38 -2.50
C GLN A 18 2.89 11.34 -3.10
N LEU A 19 2.20 10.61 -2.23
CA LEU A 19 1.22 9.59 -2.60
C LEU A 19 -0.11 9.98 -1.98
N HIS A 20 -1.13 10.12 -2.81
CA HIS A 20 -2.47 10.52 -2.44
C HIS A 20 -3.37 9.30 -2.51
N TYR A 21 -4.03 8.98 -1.40
CA TYR A 21 -5.01 7.92 -1.34
C TYR A 21 -6.35 8.42 -1.87
N LEU A 22 -6.94 7.67 -2.79
CA LEU A 22 -8.27 7.91 -3.31
C LEU A 22 -9.16 6.69 -3.01
N ALA A 23 -10.22 6.92 -2.23
CA ALA A 23 -11.09 5.86 -1.75
C ALA A 23 -11.88 5.17 -2.88
N ASP A 24 -12.21 5.91 -3.94
CA ASP A 24 -12.85 5.42 -5.18
C ASP A 24 -11.98 4.42 -5.95
N ARG A 25 -10.67 4.40 -5.68
CA ARG A 25 -9.71 3.46 -6.27
C ARG A 25 -9.22 2.40 -5.30
N SER A 26 -9.98 2.16 -4.24
CA SER A 26 -9.71 1.11 -3.26
C SER A 26 -10.73 -0.03 -3.38
N ALA A 27 -10.27 -1.25 -3.14
CA ALA A 27 -11.09 -2.45 -3.12
C ALA A 27 -10.65 -3.36 -1.99
N ILE A 28 -11.63 -3.89 -1.26
CA ILE A 28 -11.43 -4.96 -0.29
C ILE A 28 -11.82 -6.27 -0.97
N ASN A 29 -10.95 -7.27 -0.86
CA ASN A 29 -11.25 -8.65 -1.22
C ASN A 29 -11.41 -9.48 0.05
N GLY A 30 -12.49 -10.27 0.11
CA GLY A 30 -12.87 -11.03 1.30
C GLY A 30 -13.44 -10.17 2.42
N THR A 31 -13.55 -10.78 3.61
CA THR A 31 -14.16 -10.15 4.78
C THR A 31 -13.09 -9.89 5.84
N PHE A 32 -12.82 -8.62 6.11
CA PHE A 32 -12.01 -8.24 7.26
C PHE A 32 -12.85 -8.29 8.54
N THR A 33 -12.27 -8.75 9.64
CA THR A 33 -12.87 -8.59 10.96
C THR A 33 -12.74 -7.13 11.42
N GLN A 34 -13.56 -6.71 12.38
CA GLN A 34 -13.48 -5.35 12.94
C GLN A 34 -12.08 -5.03 13.48
N ALA A 35 -11.45 -5.99 14.18
CA ALA A 35 -10.08 -5.82 14.67
C ALA A 35 -9.08 -5.63 13.52
N GLN A 36 -9.20 -6.37 12.43
CA GLN A 36 -8.32 -6.21 11.26
C GLN A 36 -8.55 -4.86 10.57
N LEU A 37 -9.80 -4.38 10.47
CA LEU A 37 -10.10 -3.04 9.92
C LEU A 37 -9.49 -1.93 10.78
N GLN A 38 -9.56 -2.06 12.11
CA GLN A 38 -8.92 -1.11 13.01
C GLN A 38 -7.40 -1.09 12.83
N THR A 39 -6.77 -2.26 12.73
CA THR A 39 -5.35 -2.34 12.46
C THR A 39 -5.02 -1.75 11.08
N LEU A 40 -5.85 -2.01 10.05
CA LEU A 40 -5.66 -1.49 8.69
C LEU A 40 -5.64 0.04 8.68
N ASN A 41 -6.57 0.67 9.41
CA ASN A 41 -6.63 2.13 9.57
C ASN A 41 -5.38 2.72 10.25
N ILE A 42 -4.67 1.93 11.06
CA ILE A 42 -3.43 2.35 11.71
C ILE A 42 -2.23 2.14 10.80
N VAL A 43 -2.12 0.97 10.15
CA VAL A 43 -0.93 0.63 9.35
C VAL A 43 -0.94 1.27 7.97
N PHE A 44 -2.10 1.50 7.37
CA PHE A 44 -2.19 2.02 6.01
C PHE A 44 -1.56 3.40 5.85
N PRO A 45 -1.82 4.41 6.72
CA PRO A 45 -1.11 5.68 6.67
C PRO A 45 0.41 5.55 6.88
N ALA A 46 0.85 4.60 7.71
CA ALA A 46 2.26 4.34 7.93
C ALA A 46 2.93 3.76 6.68
N PHE A 47 2.24 2.84 5.98
CA PHE A 47 2.68 2.30 4.70
C PHE A 47 2.78 3.39 3.62
N VAL A 48 1.81 4.28 3.52
CA VAL A 48 1.88 5.43 2.58
C VAL A 48 3.11 6.28 2.86
N LYS A 49 3.40 6.58 4.13
CA LYS A 49 4.61 7.33 4.52
C LYS A 49 5.91 6.60 4.18
N GLN A 50 5.96 5.29 4.38
CA GLN A 50 7.13 4.48 4.00
C GLN A 50 7.35 4.50 2.49
N MET A 51 6.29 4.35 1.68
CA MET A 51 6.40 4.44 0.22
C MET A 51 6.84 5.84 -0.24
N GLN A 52 6.33 6.92 0.38
CA GLN A 52 6.80 8.28 0.11
C GLN A 52 8.27 8.51 0.52
N ALA A 53 8.74 7.83 1.57
CA ALA A 53 10.15 7.86 1.96
C ALA A 53 11.02 7.09 0.95
N ALA A 54 10.55 5.92 0.50
CA ALA A 54 11.21 5.13 -0.54
C ALA A 54 11.27 5.87 -1.91
N LEU A 55 10.23 6.64 -2.27
CA LEU A 55 10.24 7.56 -3.41
C LEU A 55 11.28 8.69 -3.24
N ARG A 56 11.51 9.13 -2.00
CA ARG A 56 12.50 10.17 -1.69
C ARG A 56 13.93 9.67 -1.78
N SER A 57 14.19 8.45 -1.31
CA SER A 57 15.50 7.80 -1.35
C SER A 57 15.85 7.22 -2.72
N GLY A 58 14.85 7.03 -3.60
CA GLY A 58 15.02 6.37 -4.90
C GLY A 58 14.95 4.84 -4.83
N GLU A 59 14.56 4.31 -3.67
CA GLU A 59 14.31 2.87 -3.50
C GLU A 59 13.02 2.43 -4.21
N LEU A 60 12.01 3.30 -4.23
CA LEU A 60 10.87 3.20 -5.13
C LEU A 60 11.14 4.09 -6.35
N ASP A 61 11.19 3.49 -7.53
CA ASP A 61 11.37 4.21 -8.79
C ASP A 61 10.09 4.07 -9.63
N PRO A 62 9.32 5.14 -9.85
CA PRO A 62 8.08 5.10 -10.64
C PRO A 62 8.28 4.57 -12.06
N ARG A 63 9.49 4.71 -12.60
CA ARG A 63 9.83 4.35 -13.99
C ARG A 63 10.30 2.91 -14.12
N LYS A 64 10.39 2.17 -13.01
CA LYS A 64 10.75 0.76 -12.98
C LYS A 64 9.63 0.00 -12.31
N ALA A 65 9.16 -1.07 -12.96
CA ALA A 65 8.27 -2.02 -12.33
C ALA A 65 9.01 -2.70 -11.17
N ARG A 66 8.90 -2.10 -9.98
CA ARG A 66 9.52 -2.59 -8.76
C ARG A 66 8.44 -2.78 -7.72
N ARG A 67 8.31 -4.02 -7.27
CA ARG A 67 7.49 -4.36 -6.12
C ARG A 67 8.20 -3.93 -4.84
N PHE A 68 7.54 -3.09 -4.07
CA PHE A 68 7.90 -2.72 -2.71
C PHE A 68 7.05 -3.53 -1.74
N THR A 69 7.72 -4.34 -0.92
CA THR A 69 7.07 -5.13 0.11
C THR A 69 7.51 -4.65 1.48
N SER A 70 6.57 -4.39 2.37
CA SER A 70 6.87 -4.01 3.76
C SER A 70 5.92 -4.71 4.71
N THR A 71 6.42 -5.12 5.87
CA THR A 71 5.61 -5.77 6.90
C THR A 71 5.54 -4.88 8.13
N LEU A 72 4.33 -4.56 8.57
CA LEU A 72 4.07 -3.74 9.76
C LEU A 72 2.92 -4.35 10.56
N ASN A 73 3.13 -4.57 11.86
CA ASN A 73 2.14 -5.14 12.77
C ASN A 73 1.48 -6.44 12.25
N GLY A 74 2.25 -7.31 11.61
CA GLY A 74 1.75 -8.57 11.04
C GLY A 74 0.94 -8.44 9.74
N MET A 75 0.79 -7.22 9.20
CA MET A 75 0.28 -6.99 7.86
C MET A 75 1.42 -6.79 6.87
N THR A 76 1.28 -7.41 5.70
CA THR A 76 2.20 -7.22 4.58
C THR A 76 1.56 -6.29 3.56
N LEU A 77 2.23 -5.20 3.25
CA LEU A 77 1.94 -4.33 2.11
C LEU A 77 2.76 -4.81 0.91
N GLU A 78 2.10 -4.99 -0.22
CA GLU A 78 2.76 -5.05 -1.52
C GLU A 78 2.29 -3.86 -2.35
N ALA A 79 3.24 -3.04 -2.79
CA ALA A 79 2.99 -1.91 -3.67
C ALA A 79 3.82 -2.08 -4.95
N ASP A 80 3.24 -1.73 -6.08
CA ASP A 80 3.92 -1.80 -7.38
C ASP A 80 3.73 -0.47 -8.10
N THR A 81 4.84 0.13 -8.54
CA THR A 81 4.84 1.26 -9.46
C THR A 81 4.79 0.69 -10.86
N ASN A 82 3.60 0.58 -11.43
CA ASN A 82 3.33 -0.14 -12.67
C ASN A 82 3.91 0.52 -13.95
N GLY A 83 5.04 1.23 -13.84
CA GLY A 83 5.74 1.95 -14.90
C GLY A 83 4.91 3.07 -15.51
#